data_AF-A0A1P9X4U6-F1
#
_entry.id   AF-A0A1P9X4U6-F1
#
_cell.length_a   1.000
_cell.length_b   1.000
_cell.length_c   1.000
_cell.angle_alpha   90.00
_cell.angle_beta   90.00
_cell.angle_gamma   90.00
#
_symmetry.space_group_name_H-M   'P 1'
#
loop_
_entity.id
_entity.type
_entity.pdbx_description
1 polymer ?
#
loop_
_entity_poly.entity_id
_entity_poly.type
_entity_poly.pdbx_seq_one_letter_code
_entity_poly.pdbx_strand_id
1 'polypeptide(L)'
;MRYLRQALDTAHPTDEPYVLNRTEHRIIRRAKITTLLMAALVGVLGVLLLYWPQYSWPHLFASTSVTILGTVYSLPLTTILYGLLLVYIEVNMLIMLNLRGVKAIMKACQFPRAHDPQYETHLRALADAALQRSSRGLLRFGIDPYLTMPRWGLTIYFLLNLAKAALGSLVLKFLLRRFLGRFAFRQVTDLAGMPVYALWNAWSSWRVLHEAQIRVIAPATIQEFVNELYDEWKNDPQFQRLILEALQYAAIMKRQYNYAHHLLVEKLIERFNLETTQTLTGHFVEQFVQAPADVRHGLERLLIFGVLIDGRLSWAEKQKLRRLRRSGFLTYSSDDVARLGQEYNEGKGLWV
;
A
#
# COMPACT_ATOMS: atom_id res chain seq x y z
N MET A 1 13.74 17.35 -14.35
CA MET A 1 14.34 16.45 -15.36
C MET A 1 15.87 16.34 -15.24
N ARG A 2 16.64 17.44 -15.10
CA ARG A 2 18.12 17.38 -14.90
C ARG A 2 18.57 16.53 -13.69
N TYR A 3 17.91 16.67 -12.54
CA TYR A 3 18.20 15.87 -11.34
C TYR A 3 17.90 14.37 -11.46
N LEU A 4 16.93 14.00 -12.31
CA LEU A 4 16.58 12.60 -12.57
C LEU A 4 17.64 11.93 -13.47
N ARG A 5 18.21 12.68 -14.41
CA ARG A 5 19.29 12.21 -15.29
C ARG A 5 20.58 12.01 -14.51
N GLN A 6 20.92 12.95 -13.64
CA GLN A 6 22.11 12.86 -12.80
C GLN A 6 22.05 11.73 -11.76
N ALA A 7 20.86 11.39 -11.24
CA ALA A 7 20.67 10.23 -10.36
C ALA A 7 20.70 8.88 -11.11
N LEU A 8 20.41 8.87 -12.41
CA LEU A 8 20.54 7.70 -13.28
C LEU A 8 21.99 7.49 -13.77
N ASP A 9 22.78 8.56 -13.85
CA ASP A 9 24.15 8.55 -14.40
C ASP A 9 25.26 8.43 -13.32
N THR A 10 24.93 8.49 -12.02
CA THR A 10 25.89 8.21 -10.95
C THR A 10 26.08 6.71 -10.79
N ALA A 11 27.26 6.20 -11.18
CA ALA A 11 27.69 4.84 -10.86
C ALA A 11 27.58 4.63 -9.34
N HIS A 12 26.82 3.59 -8.93
CA HIS A 12 26.73 3.20 -7.53
C HIS A 12 28.13 2.85 -7.02
N PRO A 13 28.69 3.59 -6.05
CA PRO A 13 29.85 3.09 -5.34
C PRO A 13 29.34 1.90 -4.50
N THR A 14 29.92 0.73 -4.74
CA THR A 14 30.05 -0.41 -3.81
C THR A 14 29.48 -0.21 -2.40
N ASP A 15 28.18 -0.33 -2.20
CA ASP A 15 27.53 -0.38 -0.88
C ASP A 15 26.25 -1.21 -1.01
N GLU A 16 25.94 -1.94 0.06
CA GLU A 16 24.97 -3.04 0.19
C GLU A 16 23.66 -2.92 -0.62
N PRO A 17 23.14 -4.05 -1.16
CA PRO A 17 22.16 -4.05 -2.23
C PRO A 17 20.73 -3.65 -1.87
N TYR A 18 20.46 -2.85 -0.83
CA TYR A 18 19.15 -2.19 -0.68
C TYR A 18 19.13 -0.96 0.25
N VAL A 19 20.18 -0.13 0.28
CA VAL A 19 20.11 1.16 0.97
C VAL A 19 19.74 2.25 -0.03
N LEU A 20 18.48 2.69 -0.03
CA LEU A 20 18.05 3.86 -0.79
C LEU A 20 18.95 5.03 -0.44
N ASN A 21 19.57 5.62 -1.46
CA ASN A 21 20.40 6.78 -1.25
C ASN A 21 19.53 7.93 -0.67
N ARG A 22 20.12 8.80 0.15
CA ARG A 22 19.43 9.99 0.71
C ARG A 22 18.76 10.83 -0.39
N THR A 23 19.32 10.82 -1.59
CA THR A 23 18.78 11.47 -2.80
C THR A 23 17.51 10.79 -3.31
N GLU A 24 17.51 9.46 -3.45
CA GLU A 24 16.37 8.64 -3.87
C GLU A 24 15.22 8.75 -2.88
N HIS A 25 15.52 8.66 -1.58
CA HIS A 25 14.54 8.84 -0.52
C HIS A 25 13.87 10.23 -0.59
N ARG A 26 14.65 11.28 -0.87
CA ARG A 26 14.12 12.65 -1.04
C ARG A 26 13.22 12.76 -2.28
N ILE A 27 13.56 12.07 -3.37
CA ILE A 27 12.74 12.03 -4.59
C ILE A 27 11.41 11.31 -4.32
N ILE A 28 11.45 10.15 -3.67
CA ILE A 28 10.24 9.39 -3.29
C ILE A 28 9.36 10.21 -2.36
N ARG A 29 9.93 10.83 -1.33
CA ARG A 29 9.18 11.68 -0.39
C ARG A 29 8.53 12.86 -1.10
N ARG A 30 9.25 13.54 -1.99
CA ARG A 30 8.69 14.64 -2.80
C ARG A 30 7.54 14.15 -3.68
N ALA A 31 7.73 13.05 -4.42
CA ALA A 31 6.71 12.48 -5.29
C ALA A 31 5.43 12.10 -4.53
N LYS A 32 5.57 11.53 -3.33
CA LYS A 32 4.45 11.25 -2.43
C LYS A 32 3.75 12.51 -1.98
N ILE A 33 4.48 13.49 -1.43
CA ILE A 33 3.88 14.74 -0.95
C ILE A 33 3.15 15.48 -2.08
N THR A 34 3.75 15.57 -3.27
CA THR A 34 3.09 16.22 -4.41
C THR A 34 1.83 15.49 -4.84
N THR A 35 1.83 14.16 -4.86
CA THR A 35 0.65 13.35 -5.18
C THR A 35 -0.44 13.55 -4.13
N LEU A 36 -0.10 13.59 -2.84
CA LEU A 36 -1.06 13.79 -1.76
C LEU A 36 -1.70 15.18 -1.79
N LEU A 37 -0.90 16.22 -2.01
CA LEU A 37 -1.38 17.59 -2.13
C LEU A 37 -2.32 17.74 -3.34
N MET A 38 -1.94 17.17 -4.48
CA MET A 38 -2.79 17.18 -5.68
C MET A 38 -4.08 16.38 -5.48
N ALA A 39 -4.04 15.23 -4.77
CA ALA A 39 -5.24 14.45 -4.47
C ALA A 39 -6.19 15.20 -3.52
N ALA A 40 -5.65 15.88 -2.51
CA ALA A 40 -6.42 16.74 -1.63
C ALA A 40 -7.08 17.89 -2.41
N LEU A 41 -6.32 18.55 -3.29
CA LEU A 41 -6.79 19.65 -4.13
C LEU A 41 -7.88 19.19 -5.10
N VAL A 42 -7.76 18.01 -5.70
CA VAL A 42 -8.82 17.39 -6.51
C VAL A 42 -10.11 17.21 -5.70
N GLY A 43 -10.03 16.78 -4.43
CA GLY A 43 -11.21 16.68 -3.56
C GLY A 43 -11.85 18.03 -3.23
N VAL A 44 -11.05 19.06 -2.97
CA VAL A 44 -11.55 20.42 -2.75
C VAL A 44 -12.22 20.97 -4.01
N LEU A 45 -11.57 20.81 -5.17
CA LEU A 45 -12.12 21.23 -6.47
C LEU A 45 -13.41 20.48 -6.81
N GLY A 46 -13.51 19.18 -6.50
CA GLY A 46 -14.73 18.40 -6.71
C GLY A 46 -15.92 19.00 -5.97
N VAL A 47 -15.73 19.37 -4.70
CA VAL A 47 -16.78 20.02 -3.88
C VAL A 47 -17.10 21.43 -4.39
N LEU A 48 -16.09 22.22 -4.76
CA LEU A 48 -16.28 23.57 -5.31
C LEU A 48 -17.07 23.50 -6.63
N LEU A 49 -16.67 22.63 -7.55
CA LEU A 49 -17.35 22.45 -8.84
C LEU A 49 -18.75 21.86 -8.68
N LEU A 50 -19.02 21.10 -7.62
CA LEU A 50 -20.37 20.63 -7.34
C LEU A 50 -21.31 21.77 -6.95
N TYR A 51 -20.89 22.64 -6.01
CA TYR A 51 -21.76 23.66 -5.44
C TYR A 51 -21.77 24.98 -6.23
N TRP A 52 -20.65 25.38 -6.83
CA TRP A 52 -20.53 26.66 -7.53
C TRP A 52 -21.58 26.85 -8.64
N PRO A 53 -21.82 25.87 -9.55
CA PRO A 53 -22.82 26.00 -10.59
C PRO A 53 -24.25 26.00 -10.02
N GLN A 54 -24.50 25.29 -8.91
CA GLN A 54 -25.82 25.24 -8.28
C GLN A 54 -26.21 26.61 -7.69
N TYR A 55 -25.24 27.33 -7.12
CA TYR A 55 -25.45 28.69 -6.62
C TYR A 55 -25.50 29.74 -7.75
N SER A 56 -24.70 29.57 -8.80
CA SER A 56 -24.61 30.55 -9.89
C SER A 56 -25.76 30.44 -10.90
N TRP A 57 -26.24 29.22 -11.18
CA TRP A 57 -27.27 28.95 -12.17
C TRP A 57 -28.37 28.02 -11.62
N PRO A 58 -29.13 28.47 -10.61
CA PRO A 58 -30.12 27.62 -9.93
C PRO A 58 -31.24 27.12 -10.87
N HIS A 59 -31.51 27.84 -11.96
CA HIS A 59 -32.51 27.45 -12.97
C HIS A 59 -32.15 26.14 -13.71
N LEU A 60 -30.87 25.84 -13.92
CA LEU A 60 -30.42 24.59 -14.56
C LEU A 60 -30.54 23.37 -13.63
N PHE A 61 -30.56 23.61 -12.32
CA PHE A 61 -30.62 22.59 -11.28
C PHE A 61 -32.02 22.47 -10.64
N ALA A 62 -33.05 23.00 -11.31
CA ALA A 62 -34.43 22.90 -10.87
C ALA A 62 -34.93 21.44 -10.90
N SER A 63 -35.78 21.08 -9.94
CA SER A 63 -36.41 19.76 -9.88
C SER A 63 -37.31 19.54 -11.10
N THR A 64 -37.03 18.50 -11.87
CA THR A 64 -37.88 18.10 -12.99
C THR A 64 -39.01 17.21 -12.46
N SER A 65 -40.25 17.55 -12.78
CA SER A 65 -41.41 16.72 -12.46
C SER A 65 -41.49 15.55 -13.44
N VAL A 66 -41.30 14.33 -12.95
CA VAL A 66 -41.44 13.10 -13.73
C VAL A 66 -42.66 12.34 -13.22
N THR A 67 -43.60 12.08 -14.11
CA THR A 67 -44.78 11.24 -13.83
C THR A 67 -44.41 9.78 -14.03
N ILE A 68 -44.38 9.01 -12.94
CA ILE A 68 -44.18 7.55 -12.98
C ILE A 68 -45.42 6.91 -12.35
N LEU A 69 -46.04 5.97 -13.07
CA LEU A 69 -47.22 5.23 -12.59
C LEU A 69 -48.37 6.14 -12.09
N GLY A 70 -48.62 7.25 -12.78
CA GLY A 70 -49.70 8.20 -12.44
C GLY A 70 -49.40 9.11 -11.22
N THR A 71 -48.26 8.93 -10.56
CA THR A 71 -47.80 9.79 -9.46
C THR A 71 -46.69 10.74 -9.93
N VAL A 72 -46.80 12.02 -9.58
CA VAL A 72 -45.82 13.05 -9.95
C VAL A 72 -44.70 13.07 -8.91
N TYR A 73 -43.49 12.69 -9.31
CA TYR A 73 -42.30 12.81 -8.47
C TYR A 73 -41.47 14.01 -8.92
N SER A 74 -41.05 14.86 -7.97
CA SER A 74 -40.09 15.93 -8.23
C SER A 74 -38.68 15.40 -8.02
N LEU A 75 -37.99 15.07 -9.12
CA LEU A 75 -36.64 14.51 -9.07
C LEU A 75 -35.62 15.52 -9.61
N PRO A 76 -34.54 15.85 -8.86
CA PRO A 76 -33.49 16.74 -9.32
C PRO A 76 -32.52 15.99 -10.26
N LEU A 77 -33.03 15.56 -11.42
CA LEU A 77 -32.29 14.72 -12.38
C LEU A 77 -30.99 15.38 -12.87
N THR A 78 -31.02 16.68 -13.15
CA THR A 78 -29.85 17.43 -13.62
C THR A 78 -28.73 17.46 -12.56
N THR A 79 -29.08 17.67 -11.29
CA THR A 79 -28.14 17.62 -10.17
C THR A 79 -27.52 16.24 -9.99
N ILE A 80 -28.33 15.17 -10.11
CA ILE A 80 -27.84 13.78 -9.98
C ILE A 80 -26.87 13.45 -11.13
N LEU A 81 -27.27 13.75 -12.37
CA LEU A 81 -26.45 13.47 -13.55
C LEU A 81 -25.13 14.26 -13.52
N TYR A 82 -25.20 15.55 -13.16
CA TYR A 82 -24.04 16.40 -13.01
C TYR A 82 -23.10 15.91 -11.90
N GLY A 83 -23.65 15.53 -10.74
CA GLY A 83 -22.88 14.95 -9.65
C GLY A 83 -22.18 13.64 -10.05
N LEU A 84 -22.87 12.76 -10.79
CA LEU A 84 -22.30 11.50 -11.28
C LEU A 84 -21.16 11.75 -12.28
N LEU A 85 -21.31 12.74 -13.16
CA LEU A 85 -20.26 13.17 -14.08
C LEU A 85 -19.03 13.68 -13.32
N LEU A 86 -19.22 14.52 -12.30
CA LEU A 86 -18.14 15.03 -11.45
C LEU A 86 -17.39 13.90 -10.73
N VAL A 87 -18.12 12.96 -10.12
CA VAL A 87 -17.54 11.77 -9.47
C VAL A 87 -16.71 10.96 -10.46
N TYR A 88 -17.23 10.74 -11.67
CA TYR A 88 -16.50 10.03 -12.72
C TYR A 88 -15.17 10.73 -13.07
N ILE A 89 -15.20 12.05 -13.29
CA ILE A 89 -13.99 12.84 -13.60
C ILE A 89 -13.01 12.80 -12.42
N GLU A 90 -13.47 12.98 -11.19
CA GLU A 90 -12.67 12.97 -9.97
C GLU A 90 -11.93 11.63 -9.80
N VAL A 91 -12.64 10.51 -9.92
CA VAL A 91 -12.05 9.17 -9.80
C VAL A 91 -10.99 8.94 -10.88
N ASN A 92 -11.25 9.34 -12.13
CA ASN A 92 -10.26 9.20 -13.21
C ASN A 92 -9.00 10.05 -12.97
N MET A 93 -9.17 11.29 -12.49
CA MET A 93 -8.03 12.15 -12.12
C MET A 93 -7.21 11.55 -10.97
N LEU A 94 -7.87 11.01 -9.94
CA LEU A 94 -7.20 10.35 -8.82
C LEU A 94 -6.40 9.13 -9.27
N ILE A 95 -6.97 8.29 -10.15
CA ILE A 95 -6.27 7.14 -10.72
C ILE A 95 -5.03 7.60 -11.49
N MET A 96 -5.17 8.57 -12.39
CA MET A 96 -4.07 9.10 -13.20
C MET A 96 -2.95 9.70 -12.34
N LEU A 97 -3.31 10.42 -11.29
CA LEU A 97 -2.38 11.03 -10.35
C LEU A 97 -1.61 9.97 -9.54
N ASN A 98 -2.32 8.98 -8.99
CA ASN A 98 -1.71 7.88 -8.25
C ASN A 98 -0.79 7.05 -9.15
N LEU A 99 -1.19 6.76 -10.39
CA LEU A 99 -0.34 6.07 -11.36
C LEU A 99 0.95 6.83 -11.67
N ARG A 100 0.89 8.16 -11.79
CA ARG A 100 2.08 9.01 -11.95
C ARG A 100 3.01 8.93 -10.73
N GLY A 101 2.43 8.97 -9.53
CA GLY A 101 3.18 8.82 -8.28
C GLY A 101 3.87 7.45 -8.18
N VAL A 102 3.17 6.37 -8.50
CA VAL A 102 3.74 5.01 -8.53
C VAL A 102 4.87 4.90 -9.56
N LYS A 103 4.70 5.42 -10.77
CA LYS A 103 5.76 5.46 -11.78
C LYS A 103 7.00 6.22 -11.32
N ALA A 104 6.82 7.31 -10.57
CA ALA A 104 7.94 8.07 -10.00
C ALA A 104 8.68 7.25 -8.93
N ILE A 105 7.96 6.51 -8.08
CA ILE A 105 8.54 5.61 -7.07
C ILE A 105 9.31 4.48 -7.76
N MET A 106 8.70 3.80 -8.75
CA MET A 106 9.36 2.72 -9.51
C MET A 106 10.66 3.21 -10.16
N LYS A 107 10.64 4.39 -10.79
CA LYS A 107 11.85 4.99 -11.38
C LYS A 107 12.92 5.34 -10.35
N ALA A 108 12.51 5.84 -9.19
CA ALA A 108 13.44 6.18 -8.11
C ALA A 108 14.09 4.93 -7.49
N CYS A 109 13.35 3.83 -7.38
CA CYS A 109 13.88 2.54 -6.96
C CYS A 109 14.58 1.76 -8.09
N GLN A 110 14.77 2.38 -9.25
CA GLN A 110 15.33 1.75 -10.46
C GLN A 110 14.68 0.40 -10.81
N PHE A 111 13.36 0.30 -10.64
CA PHE A 111 12.61 -0.91 -10.92
C PHE A 111 11.96 -0.82 -12.32
N PRO A 112 12.26 -1.75 -13.26
CA PRO A 112 13.20 -2.89 -13.17
C PRO A 112 14.68 -2.50 -13.39
N ARG A 113 15.62 -3.17 -12.70
CA ARG A 113 17.06 -2.84 -12.67
C ARG A 113 17.72 -3.07 -14.05
N ALA A 114 18.50 -2.09 -14.51
CA ALA A 114 19.20 -2.14 -15.81
C ALA A 114 20.41 -3.09 -15.87
N HIS A 115 20.87 -3.60 -14.73
CA HIS A 115 22.05 -4.46 -14.61
C HIS A 115 21.72 -5.95 -14.42
N ASP A 116 20.45 -6.33 -14.59
CA ASP A 116 20.04 -7.73 -14.62
C ASP A 116 20.43 -8.34 -15.98
N PRO A 117 21.19 -9.45 -16.06
CA PRO A 117 21.57 -10.08 -17.34
C PRO A 117 20.38 -10.49 -18.22
N GLN A 118 19.14 -10.42 -17.71
CA GLN A 118 17.89 -10.65 -18.44
C GLN A 118 17.11 -9.36 -18.78
N TYR A 119 17.71 -8.17 -18.63
CA TYR A 119 17.06 -6.87 -18.85
C TYR A 119 16.36 -6.73 -20.21
N GLU A 120 17.01 -7.08 -21.32
CA GLU A 120 16.42 -7.06 -22.67
C GLU A 120 15.23 -8.02 -22.79
N THR A 121 15.31 -9.20 -22.16
CA THR A 121 14.23 -10.18 -22.12
C THR A 121 13.06 -9.69 -21.26
N HIS A 122 13.34 -9.00 -20.15
CA HIS A 122 12.32 -8.38 -19.29
C HIS A 122 11.63 -7.19 -19.97
N LEU A 123 12.38 -6.36 -20.70
CA LEU A 123 11.85 -5.23 -21.46
C LEU A 123 10.98 -5.67 -22.63
N ARG A 124 11.41 -6.69 -23.39
CA ARG A 124 10.62 -7.29 -24.46
C ARG A 124 9.39 -8.01 -23.93
N ALA A 125 9.51 -8.76 -22.83
CA ALA A 125 8.37 -9.38 -22.17
C ALA A 125 7.36 -8.32 -21.67
N LEU A 126 7.81 -7.21 -21.10
CA LEU A 126 6.94 -6.10 -20.66
C LEU A 126 6.27 -5.38 -21.84
N ALA A 127 7.00 -5.16 -22.94
CA ALA A 127 6.47 -4.54 -24.15
C ALA A 127 5.43 -5.45 -24.83
N ASP A 128 5.73 -6.75 -24.96
CA ASP A 128 4.83 -7.75 -25.54
C ASP A 128 3.59 -7.98 -24.66
N ALA A 129 3.72 -7.89 -23.34
CA ALA A 129 2.57 -7.96 -22.42
C ALA A 129 1.65 -6.76 -22.45
N ALA A 130 2.23 -5.58 -22.65
CA ALA A 130 1.48 -4.35 -22.77
C ALA A 130 0.71 -4.33 -24.10
N LEU A 131 1.24 -5.01 -25.13
CA LEU A 131 0.65 -5.13 -26.46
C LEU A 131 -0.33 -6.31 -26.60
N GLN A 132 -0.11 -7.42 -25.90
CA GLN A 132 -0.99 -8.60 -25.96
C GLN A 132 -2.07 -8.57 -24.87
N ARG A 133 -3.30 -8.38 -25.35
CA ARG A 133 -4.52 -8.54 -24.58
C ARG A 133 -4.62 -10.00 -24.09
N SER A 134 -4.34 -10.23 -22.80
CA SER A 134 -4.59 -11.47 -22.04
C SER A 134 -3.55 -12.61 -22.10
N SER A 135 -3.11 -13.01 -20.90
CA SER A 135 -2.75 -14.37 -20.44
C SER A 135 -1.29 -14.86 -20.40
N ARG A 136 -0.91 -15.29 -19.18
CA ARG A 136 0.00 -16.39 -18.78
C ARG A 136 1.52 -16.28 -18.93
N GLY A 137 2.10 -15.29 -19.59
CA GLY A 137 3.57 -15.09 -19.57
C GLY A 137 4.09 -14.17 -18.46
N LEU A 138 3.26 -13.22 -17.99
CA LEU A 138 3.71 -12.10 -17.16
C LEU A 138 3.71 -12.30 -15.64
N LEU A 139 3.43 -13.51 -15.21
CA LEU A 139 3.36 -13.87 -13.80
C LEU A 139 4.73 -14.24 -13.22
N ARG A 140 5.79 -14.33 -14.04
CA ARG A 140 7.10 -14.82 -13.60
C ARG A 140 7.94 -13.80 -12.82
N PHE A 141 7.61 -12.51 -12.90
CA PHE A 141 8.22 -11.47 -12.06
C PHE A 141 7.22 -10.73 -11.17
N GLY A 142 5.96 -11.18 -11.10
CA GLY A 142 4.97 -10.74 -10.11
C GLY A 142 4.64 -9.24 -10.03
N ILE A 143 5.22 -8.40 -10.88
CA ILE A 143 5.12 -6.94 -10.75
C ILE A 143 4.22 -6.41 -11.86
N ASP A 144 2.93 -6.65 -11.65
CA ASP A 144 1.96 -5.61 -11.90
C ASP A 144 1.65 -5.00 -10.53
N PRO A 145 1.93 -3.70 -10.30
CA PRO A 145 1.62 -3.03 -9.04
C PRO A 145 0.14 -3.14 -8.63
N TYR A 146 -0.72 -3.66 -9.52
CA TYR A 146 -2.16 -3.74 -9.38
C TYR A 146 -2.75 -5.16 -9.56
N LEU A 147 -1.96 -6.24 -9.76
CA LEU A 147 -2.48 -7.57 -10.17
C LEU A 147 -3.37 -8.31 -9.15
N THR A 148 -3.38 -7.93 -7.87
CA THR A 148 -4.32 -8.50 -6.89
C THR A 148 -5.70 -7.82 -6.91
N MET A 149 -5.90 -6.79 -7.74
CA MET A 149 -7.20 -6.15 -7.95
C MET A 149 -7.59 -6.26 -9.43
N PRO A 150 -8.86 -6.60 -9.75
CA PRO A 150 -9.34 -6.50 -11.12
C PRO A 150 -9.11 -5.08 -11.65
N ARG A 151 -9.04 -4.84 -12.97
CA ARG A 151 -8.86 -3.49 -13.55
C ARG A 151 -9.85 -2.44 -13.01
N TRP A 152 -11.01 -2.91 -12.55
CA TRP A 152 -12.07 -2.13 -11.89
C TRP A 152 -11.82 -1.89 -10.39
N GLY A 153 -10.92 -2.62 -9.74
CA GLY A 153 -10.68 -2.60 -8.30
C GLY A 153 -10.17 -1.26 -7.80
N LEU A 154 -9.30 -0.56 -8.53
CA LEU A 154 -8.89 0.81 -8.19
C LEU A 154 -10.06 1.78 -8.30
N THR A 155 -10.84 1.70 -9.37
CA THR A 155 -12.03 2.51 -9.58
C THR A 155 -13.04 2.30 -8.46
N ILE A 156 -13.32 1.04 -8.11
CA ILE A 156 -14.20 0.66 -7.00
C ILE A 156 -13.62 1.15 -5.67
N TYR A 157 -12.32 1.02 -5.44
CA TYR A 157 -11.67 1.49 -4.23
C TYR A 157 -11.82 3.01 -4.06
N PHE A 158 -11.54 3.80 -5.10
CA PHE A 158 -11.75 5.25 -5.06
C PHE A 158 -13.22 5.61 -4.94
N LEU A 159 -14.12 4.90 -5.64
CA LEU A 159 -15.56 5.12 -5.54
C LEU A 159 -16.08 4.85 -4.11
N LEU A 160 -15.66 3.76 -3.48
CA LEU A 160 -16.02 3.43 -2.09
C LEU A 160 -15.44 4.43 -1.09
N ASN A 161 -14.21 4.91 -1.30
CA ASN A 161 -13.65 5.96 -0.43
C ASN A 161 -14.36 7.29 -0.62
N LEU A 162 -14.76 7.62 -1.85
CA LEU A 162 -15.56 8.81 -2.12
C LEU A 162 -16.94 8.71 -1.48
N ALA A 163 -17.55 7.53 -1.51
CA ALA A 163 -18.80 7.28 -0.79
C ALA A 163 -18.63 7.45 0.74
N LYS A 164 -17.51 6.98 1.32
CA LYS A 164 -17.16 7.23 2.72
C LYS A 164 -16.94 8.71 3.01
N ALA A 165 -16.30 9.44 2.11
CA ALA A 165 -16.13 10.89 2.22
C ALA A 165 -17.48 11.61 2.20
N ALA A 166 -18.38 11.21 1.31
CA ALA A 166 -19.75 11.71 1.24
C ALA A 166 -20.50 11.47 2.55
N LEU A 167 -20.49 10.23 3.06
CA LEU A 167 -21.10 9.88 4.35
C LEU A 167 -20.47 10.66 5.51
N GLY A 168 -19.15 10.78 5.56
CA GLY A 168 -18.43 11.56 6.56
C GLY A 168 -18.82 13.04 6.51
N SER A 169 -18.98 13.60 5.31
CA SER A 169 -19.43 14.99 5.13
C SER A 169 -20.88 15.18 5.59
N LEU A 170 -21.75 14.20 5.38
CA LEU A 170 -23.13 14.22 5.85
C LEU A 170 -23.21 14.18 7.38
N VAL A 171 -22.42 13.30 8.01
CA VAL A 171 -22.30 13.24 9.48
C VAL A 171 -21.77 14.57 10.02
N LEU A 172 -20.74 15.14 9.40
CA LEU A 172 -20.19 16.42 9.81
C LEU A 172 -21.23 17.54 9.67
N LYS A 173 -21.96 17.60 8.55
CA LYS A 173 -23.07 18.56 8.34
C LYS A 173 -24.15 18.42 9.40
N PHE A 174 -24.52 17.19 9.76
CA PHE A 174 -25.50 16.92 10.81
C PHE A 174 -25.02 17.42 12.17
N LEU A 175 -23.77 17.14 12.54
CA LEU A 175 -23.14 17.64 13.78
C LEU A 175 -23.07 19.17 13.78
N LEU A 176 -22.60 19.79 12.70
CA LEU A 176 -22.54 21.25 12.57
C LEU A 176 -23.93 21.89 12.76
N ARG A 177 -24.97 21.35 12.12
CA ARG A 177 -26.35 21.85 12.32
C ARG A 177 -26.83 21.67 13.75
N ARG A 178 -26.46 20.57 14.41
CA ARG A 178 -26.83 20.29 15.81
C ARG A 178 -26.13 21.21 16.79
N PHE A 179 -24.86 21.54 16.58
CA PHE A 179 -24.04 22.32 17.51
C PHE A 179 -24.04 23.84 17.22
N LEU A 180 -24.08 24.27 15.96
CA LEU A 180 -24.07 25.70 15.58
C LEU A 180 -25.48 26.31 15.47
N GLY A 181 -26.53 25.49 15.53
CA GLY A 181 -27.93 25.96 15.55
C GLY A 181 -28.27 26.91 14.37
N ARG A 182 -28.97 28.01 14.68
CA ARG A 182 -29.42 29.05 13.70
C ARG A 182 -28.29 29.90 13.12
N PHE A 183 -27.06 29.84 13.66
CA PHE A 183 -25.93 30.64 13.19
C PHE A 183 -25.16 29.99 12.02
N ALA A 184 -25.49 28.76 11.68
CA ALA A 184 -24.90 28.08 10.54
C ALA A 184 -25.48 28.64 9.22
N PHE A 185 -24.76 29.55 8.58
CA PHE A 185 -25.05 29.93 7.20
C PHE A 185 -24.99 28.67 6.30
N ARG A 186 -26.01 28.49 5.45
CA ARG A 186 -26.13 27.34 4.52
C ARG A 186 -24.85 27.09 3.73
N GLN A 187 -24.20 28.18 3.30
CA GLN A 187 -22.91 28.17 2.62
C GLN A 187 -21.81 27.52 3.46
N VAL A 188 -21.66 27.90 4.74
CA VAL A 188 -20.65 27.33 5.64
C VAL A 188 -20.87 25.84 5.85
N THR A 189 -22.13 25.39 5.98
CA THR A 189 -22.43 23.95 6.09
C THR A 189 -22.13 23.18 4.82
N ASP A 190 -22.30 23.78 3.64
CA ASP A 190 -22.00 23.12 2.37
C ASP A 190 -20.49 23.04 2.10
N LEU A 191 -19.74 24.09 2.46
CA LEU A 191 -18.29 24.11 2.36
C LEU A 191 -17.57 23.24 3.40
N ALA A 192 -18.23 22.94 4.53
CA ALA A 192 -17.65 22.08 5.57
C ALA A 192 -17.32 20.66 5.09
N GLY A 193 -17.88 20.22 3.94
CA GLY A 193 -17.48 18.97 3.31
C GLY A 193 -16.07 18.99 2.71
N MET A 194 -15.54 20.15 2.32
CA MET A 194 -14.25 20.26 1.62
C MET A 194 -13.08 19.61 2.37
N PRO A 195 -12.87 19.87 3.68
CA PRO A 195 -11.77 19.25 4.41
C PRO A 195 -11.93 17.73 4.52
N VAL A 196 -13.18 17.23 4.61
CA VAL A 196 -13.47 15.79 4.71
C VAL A 196 -13.09 15.08 3.41
N TYR A 197 -13.48 15.64 2.27
CA TYR A 197 -13.12 15.09 0.96
C TYR A 197 -11.60 15.16 0.71
N ALA A 198 -10.98 16.30 1.01
CA ALA A 198 -9.54 16.48 0.89
C ALA A 198 -8.76 15.43 1.71
N LEU A 199 -9.19 15.20 2.97
CA LEU A 199 -8.57 14.22 3.87
C LEU A 199 -8.72 12.79 3.34
N TRP A 200 -9.92 12.39 2.92
CA TRP A 200 -10.17 11.03 2.41
C TRP A 200 -9.42 10.76 1.10
N ASN A 201 -9.39 11.72 0.17
CA ASN A 201 -8.67 11.58 -1.09
C ASN A 201 -7.15 11.50 -0.88
N ALA A 202 -6.61 12.33 0.01
CA ALA A 202 -5.20 12.25 0.39
C ALA A 202 -4.88 10.92 1.08
N TRP A 203 -5.69 10.49 2.05
CA TRP A 203 -5.48 9.23 2.76
C TRP A 203 -5.54 8.01 1.82
N SER A 204 -6.53 7.99 0.92
CA SER A 204 -6.68 6.96 -0.11
C SER A 204 -5.43 6.88 -0.99
N SER A 205 -4.96 8.03 -1.48
CA SER A 205 -3.76 8.13 -2.32
C SER A 205 -2.48 7.73 -1.56
N TRP A 206 -2.37 8.08 -0.27
CA TRP A 206 -1.25 7.65 0.58
C TRP A 206 -1.20 6.14 0.70
N ARG A 207 -2.35 5.49 0.91
CA ARG A 207 -2.43 4.03 1.02
C ARG A 207 -1.98 3.36 -0.27
N VAL A 208 -2.47 3.82 -1.42
CA VAL A 208 -2.09 3.29 -2.74
C VAL A 208 -0.58 3.44 -2.99
N LEU A 209 -0.03 4.64 -2.75
CA LEU A 209 1.39 4.90 -2.97
C LEU A 209 2.31 4.11 -2.03
N HIS A 210 1.90 3.92 -0.78
CA HIS A 210 2.69 3.17 0.19
C HIS A 210 2.68 1.67 -0.13
N GLU A 211 1.53 1.10 -0.45
CA GLU A 211 1.40 -0.28 -0.91
C GLU A 211 2.26 -0.53 -2.15
N ALA A 212 2.21 0.38 -3.13
CA ALA A 212 3.02 0.28 -4.34
C ALA A 212 4.53 0.39 -4.04
N GLN A 213 4.93 1.24 -3.09
CA GLN A 213 6.32 1.28 -2.65
C GLN A 213 6.73 -0.08 -2.09
N ILE A 214 6.02 -0.60 -1.08
CA ILE A 214 6.37 -1.89 -0.45
C ILE A 214 6.49 -3.00 -1.48
N ARG A 215 5.59 -3.06 -2.47
CA ARG A 215 5.66 -4.07 -3.54
C ARG A 215 6.88 -3.94 -4.45
N VAL A 216 7.40 -2.73 -4.63
CA VAL A 216 8.66 -2.49 -5.37
C VAL A 216 9.88 -2.85 -4.52
N ILE A 217 9.80 -2.61 -3.20
CA ILE A 217 10.90 -2.83 -2.25
C ILE A 217 11.05 -4.32 -1.87
N ALA A 218 9.92 -4.97 -1.58
CA ALA A 218 9.87 -6.29 -0.96
C ALA A 218 10.69 -7.37 -1.68
N PRO A 219 10.64 -7.55 -3.02
CA PRO A 219 11.37 -8.64 -3.68
C PRO A 219 12.88 -8.62 -3.44
N ALA A 220 13.50 -7.44 -3.52
CA ALA A 220 14.94 -7.30 -3.31
C ALA A 220 15.32 -7.55 -1.85
N THR A 221 14.59 -6.95 -0.90
CA THR A 221 14.85 -7.14 0.53
C THR A 221 14.61 -8.59 0.97
N ILE A 222 13.59 -9.26 0.42
CA ILE A 222 13.32 -10.68 0.68
C ILE A 222 14.51 -11.51 0.20
N GLN A 223 14.96 -11.29 -1.03
CA GLN A 223 16.04 -12.09 -1.61
C GLN A 223 17.33 -11.96 -0.80
N GLU A 224 17.67 -10.75 -0.37
CA GLU A 224 18.84 -10.49 0.46
C GLU A 224 18.73 -11.16 1.84
N PHE A 225 17.61 -10.94 2.53
CA PHE A 225 17.36 -11.56 3.84
C PHE A 225 17.39 -13.09 3.76
N VAL A 226 16.81 -13.68 2.70
CA VAL A 226 16.81 -15.12 2.48
C VAL A 226 18.21 -15.64 2.19
N ASN A 227 19.04 -14.90 1.45
CA ASN A 227 20.42 -15.29 1.19
C ASN A 227 21.27 -15.25 2.46
N GLU A 228 21.17 -14.17 3.25
CA GLU A 228 21.87 -14.04 4.53
C GLU A 228 21.49 -15.17 5.48
N LEU A 229 20.18 -15.43 5.61
CA LEU A 229 19.68 -16.52 6.44
C LEU A 229 20.15 -17.90 5.94
N TYR A 230 20.23 -18.08 4.63
CA TYR A 230 20.73 -19.32 4.04
C TYR A 230 22.22 -19.51 4.30
N ASP A 231 23.03 -18.47 4.14
CA ASP A 231 24.46 -18.57 4.35
C ASP A 231 24.81 -18.88 5.81
N GLU A 232 24.05 -18.34 6.77
CA GLU A 232 24.17 -18.65 8.20
C GLU A 232 23.67 -20.07 8.54
N TRP A 233 22.49 -20.48 8.05
CA TRP A 233 21.75 -21.62 8.60
C TRP A 233 21.57 -22.82 7.67
N LYS A 234 22.13 -22.81 6.45
CA LYS A 234 21.97 -23.92 5.48
C LYS A 234 22.41 -25.29 6.01
N ASN A 235 23.34 -25.34 6.96
CA ASN A 235 23.88 -26.59 7.50
C ASN A 235 23.19 -27.04 8.79
N ASP A 236 22.24 -26.25 9.32
CA ASP A 236 21.54 -26.56 10.57
C ASP A 236 20.19 -27.26 10.30
N PRO A 237 20.07 -28.57 10.58
CA PRO A 237 18.84 -29.31 10.34
C PRO A 237 17.72 -28.98 11.32
N GLN A 238 18.02 -28.42 12.51
CA GLN A 238 16.99 -27.97 13.45
C GLN A 238 16.34 -26.68 12.95
N PHE A 239 17.16 -25.74 12.47
CA PHE A 239 16.65 -24.50 11.89
C PHE A 239 15.72 -24.78 10.70
N GLN A 240 16.16 -25.61 9.74
CA GLN A 240 15.38 -25.93 8.54
C GLN A 240 13.98 -26.49 8.83
N ARG A 241 13.85 -27.33 9.87
CA ARG A 241 12.55 -27.88 10.30
C ARG A 241 11.63 -26.81 10.89
N LEU A 242 12.21 -25.83 11.59
CA LEU A 242 11.47 -24.78 12.29
C LEU A 242 11.10 -23.59 11.40
N ILE A 243 11.72 -23.41 10.23
CA ILE A 243 11.39 -22.33 9.28
C ILE A 243 9.90 -22.36 8.91
N LEU A 244 9.37 -23.52 8.53
CA LEU A 244 7.98 -23.63 8.08
C LEU A 244 7.00 -23.35 9.22
N GLU A 245 7.31 -23.80 10.44
CA GLU A 245 6.50 -23.49 11.63
C GLU A 245 6.56 -21.99 11.99
N ALA A 246 7.73 -21.37 11.89
CA ALA A 246 7.89 -19.93 12.12
C ALA A 246 7.10 -19.09 11.11
N LEU A 247 7.13 -19.49 9.83
CA LEU A 247 6.38 -18.83 8.76
C LEU A 247 4.87 -18.99 8.95
N GLN A 248 4.41 -20.19 9.31
CA GLN A 248 2.99 -20.42 9.62
C GLN A 248 2.55 -19.58 10.82
N TYR A 249 3.37 -19.51 11.87
CA TYR A 249 3.09 -18.70 13.04
C TYR A 249 3.02 -17.20 12.68
N ALA A 250 3.95 -16.70 11.86
CA ALA A 250 3.91 -15.34 11.34
C ALA A 250 2.65 -15.07 10.48
N ALA A 251 2.24 -16.02 9.65
CA ALA A 251 1.00 -15.93 8.86
C ALA A 251 -0.25 -15.82 9.75
N ILE A 252 -0.34 -16.68 10.78
CA ILE A 252 -1.44 -16.67 11.77
C ILE A 252 -1.44 -15.35 12.56
N MET A 253 -0.26 -14.81 12.88
CA MET A 253 -0.14 -13.53 13.56
C MET A 253 -0.74 -12.39 12.73
N LYS A 254 -0.43 -12.34 11.43
CA LYS A 254 -0.82 -11.29 10.49
C LYS A 254 -2.31 -11.31 10.11
N ARG A 255 -2.97 -12.48 10.16
CA ARG A 255 -4.41 -12.68 9.87
C ARG A 255 -4.89 -12.21 8.49
N GLN A 256 -4.05 -11.62 7.64
CA GLN A 256 -4.38 -11.12 6.30
C GLN A 256 -3.32 -11.60 5.29
N TYR A 257 -3.80 -12.10 4.16
CA TYR A 257 -2.97 -12.49 3.01
C TYR A 257 -2.28 -11.23 2.45
N ASN A 258 -0.94 -11.24 2.38
CA ASN A 258 -0.16 -10.15 1.82
C ASN A 258 0.90 -10.70 0.86
N TYR A 259 0.94 -10.14 -0.36
CA TYR A 259 1.94 -10.38 -1.39
C TYR A 259 3.37 -10.55 -0.84
N ALA A 260 3.84 -9.61 -0.01
CA ALA A 260 5.22 -9.65 0.49
C ALA A 260 5.49 -10.89 1.37
N HIS A 261 4.51 -11.31 2.16
CA HIS A 261 4.62 -12.53 2.96
C HIS A 261 4.62 -13.79 2.09
N HIS A 262 3.79 -13.83 1.04
CA HIS A 262 3.80 -14.95 0.09
C HIS A 262 5.13 -15.09 -0.64
N LEU A 263 5.67 -13.97 -1.10
CA LEU A 263 6.97 -13.96 -1.78
C LEU A 263 8.11 -14.41 -0.84
N LEU A 264 8.06 -14.03 0.44
CA LEU A 264 9.00 -14.51 1.46
C LEU A 264 8.94 -16.03 1.63
N VAL A 265 7.73 -16.58 1.78
CA VAL A 265 7.52 -18.02 1.94
C VAL A 265 8.03 -18.78 0.71
N GLU A 266 7.66 -18.33 -0.49
CA GLU A 266 8.08 -18.95 -1.76
C GLU A 266 9.61 -18.97 -1.88
N LYS A 267 10.27 -17.84 -1.60
CA LYS A 267 11.74 -17.73 -1.69
C LYS A 267 12.47 -18.57 -0.65
N LEU A 268 11.92 -18.71 0.57
CA LEU A 268 12.50 -19.57 1.60
C LEU A 268 12.38 -21.05 1.23
N ILE A 269 11.22 -21.48 0.73
CA ILE A 269 11.01 -22.87 0.28
C ILE A 269 11.95 -23.20 -0.87
N GLU A 270 12.06 -22.31 -1.87
CA GLU A 270 12.94 -22.48 -3.03
C GLU A 270 14.42 -22.53 -2.60
N ARG A 271 14.86 -21.60 -1.74
CA ARG A 271 16.27 -21.48 -1.37
C ARG A 271 16.76 -22.59 -0.44
N PHE A 272 15.95 -22.98 0.54
CA PHE A 272 16.29 -24.04 1.50
C PHE A 272 15.87 -25.44 1.02
N ASN A 273 15.24 -25.54 -0.16
CA ASN A 273 14.71 -26.79 -0.73
C ASN A 273 13.83 -27.56 0.26
N LEU A 274 12.92 -26.84 0.93
CA LEU A 274 12.09 -27.39 2.01
C LEU A 274 10.96 -28.25 1.43
N GLU A 275 10.74 -29.43 2.00
CA GLU A 275 9.62 -30.28 1.62
C GLU A 275 8.31 -29.79 2.27
N THR A 276 7.37 -29.30 1.46
CA THR A 276 6.06 -28.80 1.92
C THR A 276 5.13 -29.90 2.45
N THR A 277 5.54 -31.17 2.38
CA THR A 277 4.77 -32.36 2.82
C THR A 277 4.75 -32.54 4.34
N GLN A 278 5.53 -31.76 5.10
CA GLN A 278 5.59 -31.88 6.56
C GLN A 278 4.28 -31.40 7.21
N THR A 279 3.69 -32.24 8.05
CA THR A 279 2.53 -31.87 8.87
C THR A 279 2.95 -30.85 9.92
N LEU A 280 2.52 -29.59 9.74
CA LEU A 280 2.82 -28.51 10.68
C LEU A 280 2.08 -28.75 12.00
N THR A 281 2.83 -28.80 13.10
CA THR A 281 2.27 -29.21 14.40
C THR A 281 1.53 -28.08 15.11
N GLY A 282 1.81 -26.82 14.77
CA GLY A 282 1.24 -25.64 15.44
C GLY A 282 1.84 -25.36 16.83
N HIS A 283 2.83 -26.14 17.27
CA HIS A 283 3.52 -26.03 18.56
C HIS A 283 4.80 -25.19 18.49
N PHE A 284 4.89 -24.27 17.53
CA PHE A 284 6.08 -23.44 17.28
C PHE A 284 6.64 -22.78 18.56
N VAL A 285 5.77 -22.29 19.45
CA VAL A 285 6.19 -21.62 20.69
C VAL A 285 6.94 -22.56 21.64
N GLU A 286 6.50 -23.82 21.73
CA GLU A 286 7.12 -24.83 22.58
C GLU A 286 8.44 -25.31 21.97
N GLN A 287 8.47 -25.53 20.65
CA GLN A 287 9.67 -25.93 19.93
C GLN A 287 10.75 -24.85 19.94
N PHE A 288 10.36 -23.58 19.86
CA PHE A 288 11.28 -22.44 19.95
C PHE A 288 11.96 -22.37 21.31
N VAL A 289 11.24 -22.61 22.42
CA VAL A 289 11.82 -22.59 23.78
C VAL A 289 12.86 -23.70 23.95
N GLN A 290 12.67 -24.83 23.28
CA GLN A 290 13.59 -25.97 23.31
C GLN A 290 14.78 -25.83 22.36
N ALA A 291 14.76 -24.86 21.44
CA ALA A 291 15.83 -24.66 20.46
C ALA A 291 17.09 -24.01 21.09
N PRO A 292 18.29 -24.30 20.55
CA PRO A 292 19.53 -23.63 20.93
C PRO A 292 19.43 -22.10 20.86
N ALA A 293 20.21 -21.38 21.68
CA ALA A 293 20.18 -19.92 21.71
C ALA A 293 20.42 -19.26 20.34
N ASP A 294 21.35 -19.81 19.56
CA ASP A 294 21.71 -19.26 18.25
C ASP A 294 20.55 -19.45 17.25
N VAL A 295 19.94 -20.65 17.22
CA VAL A 295 18.77 -20.98 16.37
C VAL A 295 17.57 -20.09 16.71
N ARG A 296 17.36 -19.81 18.01
CA ARG A 296 16.31 -18.89 18.46
C ARG A 296 16.50 -17.48 17.92
N HIS A 297 17.73 -16.97 17.86
CA HIS A 297 18.00 -15.66 17.27
C HIS A 297 17.68 -15.61 15.78
N GLY A 298 18.03 -16.64 15.01
CA GLY A 298 17.66 -16.75 13.59
C GLY A 298 16.14 -16.78 13.37
N LEU A 299 15.42 -17.58 14.17
CA LEU A 299 13.96 -17.69 14.09
C LEU A 299 13.25 -16.41 14.55
N GLU A 300 13.79 -15.72 15.55
CA GLU A 300 13.32 -14.40 15.99
C GLU A 300 13.46 -13.37 14.85
N ARG A 301 14.63 -13.32 14.18
CA ARG A 301 14.86 -12.44 13.02
C ARG A 301 13.86 -12.73 11.90
N LEU A 302 13.62 -14.00 11.57
CA LEU A 302 12.63 -14.42 10.57
C LEU A 302 11.21 -13.98 10.94
N LEU A 303 10.81 -14.13 12.20
CA LEU A 303 9.49 -13.75 12.68
C LEU A 303 9.28 -12.23 12.65
N ILE A 304 10.28 -11.46 13.09
CA ILE A 304 10.25 -9.99 13.03
C ILE A 304 10.20 -9.53 11.58
N PHE A 305 11.04 -10.08 10.70
CA PHE A 305 11.04 -9.77 9.28
C PHE A 305 9.68 -10.07 8.64
N GLY A 306 9.13 -11.27 8.88
CA GLY A 306 7.83 -11.68 8.34
C GLY A 306 6.65 -10.79 8.77
N VAL A 307 6.71 -10.22 9.97
CA VAL A 307 5.72 -9.23 10.46
C VAL A 307 5.98 -7.85 9.86
N LEU A 308 7.23 -7.42 9.73
CA LEU A 308 7.60 -6.08 9.24
C LEU A 308 7.52 -5.89 7.73
N ILE A 309 7.53 -6.98 6.96
CA ILE A 309 7.62 -6.95 5.50
C ILE A 309 6.45 -6.24 4.79
N ASP A 310 5.34 -6.02 5.50
CA ASP A 310 4.21 -5.21 5.03
C ASP A 310 4.45 -3.69 5.14
N GLY A 311 5.58 -3.26 5.69
CA GLY A 311 5.84 -1.86 6.01
C GLY A 311 4.88 -1.26 7.06
N ARG A 312 3.97 -2.02 7.66
CA ARG A 312 3.05 -1.54 8.69
C ARG A 312 2.89 -2.54 9.81
N LEU A 313 2.89 -2.01 11.03
CA LEU A 313 2.52 -2.72 12.25
C LEU A 313 1.16 -2.23 12.72
N SER A 314 0.15 -3.10 12.61
CA SER A 314 -1.15 -2.88 13.20
C SER A 314 -1.08 -2.85 14.72
N TRP A 315 -2.06 -2.22 15.37
CA TRP A 315 -2.14 -2.18 16.82
C TRP A 315 -2.22 -3.59 17.45
N ALA A 316 -2.94 -4.51 16.78
CA ALA A 316 -3.05 -5.89 17.22
C ALA A 316 -1.71 -6.64 17.14
N GLU A 317 -0.93 -6.44 16.08
CA GLU A 317 0.42 -7.02 15.95
C GLU A 317 1.37 -6.46 17.01
N LYS A 318 1.34 -5.15 17.26
CA LYS A 318 2.11 -4.53 18.36
C LYS A 318 1.75 -5.14 19.71
N GLN A 319 0.48 -5.41 19.96
CA GLN A 319 0.04 -6.05 21.20
C GLN A 319 0.51 -7.50 21.30
N LYS A 320 0.48 -8.26 20.20
CA LYS A 320 0.98 -9.64 20.16
C LYS A 320 2.50 -9.70 20.36
N LEU A 321 3.27 -8.84 19.70
CA LEU A 321 4.72 -8.73 19.90
C LEU A 321 5.06 -8.37 21.35
N ARG A 322 4.30 -7.45 21.98
CA ARG A 322 4.46 -7.15 23.40
C ARG A 322 4.17 -8.36 24.30
N ARG A 323 3.21 -9.22 23.95
CA ARG A 323 2.94 -10.46 24.68
C ARG A 323 4.08 -11.46 24.52
N LEU A 324 4.60 -11.63 23.30
CA LEU A 324 5.75 -12.49 23.01
C LEU A 324 7.02 -12.04 23.74
N ARG A 325 7.25 -10.72 23.85
CA ARG A 325 8.35 -10.21 24.67
C ARG A 325 8.19 -10.55 26.15
N ARG A 326 6.98 -10.39 26.69
CA ARG A 326 6.69 -10.71 28.10
C ARG A 326 6.86 -12.20 28.42
N SER A 327 6.70 -13.08 27.44
CA SER A 327 6.97 -14.52 27.58
C SER A 327 8.45 -14.89 27.33
N GLY A 328 9.35 -13.91 27.19
CA GLY A 328 10.78 -14.16 26.95
C GLY A 328 11.10 -14.68 25.54
N PHE A 329 10.15 -14.56 24.61
CA PHE A 329 10.27 -15.08 23.24
C PHE A 329 10.99 -14.10 22.29
N LEU A 330 10.95 -12.80 22.63
CA LEU A 330 11.58 -11.75 21.85
C LEU A 330 12.59 -10.99 22.70
N THR A 331 13.78 -10.82 22.16
CA THR A 331 14.88 -9.99 22.66
C THR A 331 14.66 -8.53 22.26
N TYR A 332 14.09 -8.27 21.07
CA TYR A 332 13.87 -6.90 20.57
C TYR A 332 12.76 -6.17 21.33
N SER A 333 12.97 -4.88 21.63
CA SER A 333 11.92 -4.05 22.22
C SER A 333 10.86 -3.65 21.19
N SER A 334 9.67 -3.25 21.65
CA SER A 334 8.64 -2.75 20.72
C SER A 334 9.06 -1.50 19.96
N ASP A 335 10.00 -0.74 20.53
CA ASP A 335 10.46 0.51 19.96
C ASP A 335 11.56 0.23 18.93
N ASP A 336 12.38 -0.81 19.13
CA ASP A 336 13.34 -1.30 18.15
C ASP A 336 12.62 -1.85 16.93
N VAL A 337 11.62 -2.71 17.14
CA VAL A 337 10.81 -3.25 16.03
C VAL A 337 10.08 -2.13 15.27
N ALA A 338 9.62 -1.09 15.96
CA ALA A 338 9.02 0.08 15.31
C ALA A 338 10.05 0.89 14.50
N ARG A 339 11.29 1.02 15.02
CA ARG A 339 12.41 1.69 14.34
C ARG A 339 12.82 0.94 13.08
N LEU A 340 13.02 -0.39 13.19
CA LEU A 340 13.33 -1.27 12.04
C LEU A 340 12.24 -1.17 10.97
N GLY A 341 10.97 -1.15 11.36
CA GLY A 341 9.87 -0.94 10.43
C GLY A 341 9.89 0.45 9.76
N GLN A 342 10.31 1.49 10.47
CA GLN A 342 10.47 2.82 9.89
C GLN A 342 11.66 2.86 8.91
N GLU A 343 12.79 2.27 9.28
CA GLU A 343 14.00 2.19 8.45
C GLU A 343 13.74 1.39 7.16
N TYR A 344 13.02 0.26 7.27
CA TYR A 344 12.55 -0.49 6.11
C TYR A 344 11.67 0.34 5.18
N ASN A 345 10.72 1.11 5.72
CA ASN A 345 9.85 1.99 4.94
C ASN A 345 10.59 3.17 4.29
N GLU A 346 11.66 3.63 4.94
CA GLU A 346 12.58 4.64 4.41
C GLU A 346 13.58 4.03 3.41
N GLY A 347 13.55 2.70 3.24
CA GLY A 347 14.42 1.92 2.35
C GLY A 347 15.87 1.93 2.80
N LYS A 348 16.13 1.99 4.10
CA LYS A 348 17.48 1.92 4.69
C LYS A 348 17.97 0.48 4.92
N GLY A 349 17.21 -0.53 4.51
CA GLY A 349 17.43 -1.92 4.91
C GLY A 349 16.72 -2.27 6.22
N LEU A 350 16.77 -3.55 6.61
CA LEU A 350 16.11 -4.06 7.82
C LEU A 350 17.09 -4.36 8.97
N TRP A 351 18.40 -4.22 8.76
CA TRP A 351 19.47 -4.60 9.71
C TRP A 351 20.81 -3.88 9.48
N VAL A 352 20.78 -2.61 9.01
CA VAL A 352 21.99 -1.79 8.75
C VAL A 352 22.43 -1.03 10.00
#